data_AF-A0A329VJE8-F1
#
_entry.id   AF-A0A329VJE8-F1
#
_cell.length_a   1.000
_cell.length_b   1.000
_cell.length_c   1.000
_cell.angle_alpha   90.00
_cell.angle_beta   90.00
_cell.angle_gamma   90.00
#
_symmetry.space_group_name_H-M   'P 1'
#
loop_
_entity.id
_entity.type
_entity.pdbx_description
1 polymer ?
#
loop_
_entity_poly.entity_id
_entity_poly.type
_entity_poly.pdbx_seq_one_letter_code
_entity_poly.pdbx_strand_id
1 'polypeptide(L)'
;MEAAWLQRHERCLNIKKTFSLLSTVSSIKEITDQIDKKREINFTLDARAFDKNYPGHYLRQIKRVSVSLSLENAGSEPIATPEICAILTQTSSSTLVDTDINGVNWLYDPTRKAGNNRNIKTNLRAQQQIALSSIHEDDGGVATENWLHEMAVISFLNKWLIN
;
A
#
# COMPACT_ATOMS: atom_id res chain seq x y z
N MET A 1 -12.25 -6.61 29.00
CA MET A 1 -11.64 -6.51 27.66
C MET A 1 -12.70 -6.30 26.59
N GLU A 2 -13.77 -7.09 26.58
CA GLU A 2 -14.93 -6.96 25.66
C GLU A 2 -15.65 -5.60 25.73
N ALA A 3 -15.96 -5.10 26.94
CA ALA A 3 -16.64 -3.80 27.10
C ALA A 3 -15.85 -2.63 26.46
N ALA A 4 -14.51 -2.65 26.57
CA ALA A 4 -13.66 -1.64 25.95
C ALA A 4 -13.61 -1.77 24.42
N TRP A 5 -13.78 -2.98 23.87
CA TRP A 5 -13.91 -3.20 22.44
C TRP A 5 -15.24 -2.64 21.93
N LEU A 6 -16.36 -2.96 22.59
CA LEU A 6 -17.68 -2.44 22.22
C LEU A 6 -17.75 -0.91 22.30
N GLN A 7 -17.09 -0.29 23.28
CA GLN A 7 -17.03 1.16 23.42
C GLN A 7 -16.16 1.87 22.37
N ARG A 8 -15.17 1.18 21.80
CA ARG A 8 -14.24 1.73 20.80
C ARG A 8 -14.56 1.30 19.38
N HIS A 9 -15.47 0.34 19.21
CA HIS A 9 -15.86 -0.16 17.91
C HIS A 9 -16.81 0.84 17.25
N GLU A 10 -16.21 1.81 16.57
CA GLU A 10 -16.91 2.81 15.79
C GLU A 10 -16.79 2.52 14.30
N ARG A 11 -17.71 3.11 13.52
CA ARG A 11 -17.63 3.06 12.07
C ARG A 11 -16.51 3.98 11.59
N CYS A 12 -15.39 3.39 11.17
CA CYS A 12 -14.29 4.13 10.56
C CYS A 12 -14.61 4.56 9.11
N LEU A 13 -14.01 5.68 8.70
CA LEU A 13 -14.05 6.14 7.30
C LEU A 13 -13.18 5.24 6.42
N ASN A 14 -13.78 4.59 5.41
CA ASN A 14 -13.06 3.80 4.42
C ASN A 14 -12.82 4.64 3.15
N ILE A 15 -11.56 4.73 2.72
CA ILE A 15 -11.16 5.49 1.54
C ILE A 15 -10.54 4.51 0.52
N LYS A 16 -11.13 4.40 -0.67
CA LYS A 16 -10.52 3.69 -1.82
C LYS A 16 -9.65 4.68 -2.59
N LYS A 17 -8.41 4.29 -2.88
CA LYS A 17 -7.49 5.09 -3.69
C LYS A 17 -6.68 4.19 -4.62
N THR A 18 -6.62 4.59 -5.89
CA THR A 18 -5.88 3.88 -6.93
C THR A 18 -4.63 4.68 -7.28
N PHE A 19 -3.50 3.98 -7.40
CA PHE A 19 -2.23 4.55 -7.82
C PHE A 19 -1.76 3.86 -9.08
N SER A 20 -1.33 4.64 -10.07
CA SER A 20 -0.62 4.09 -11.23
C SER A 20 0.88 4.27 -11.02
N LEU A 21 1.64 3.19 -11.06
CA LEU A 21 3.10 3.25 -10.85
C LEU A 21 3.78 4.18 -11.84
N LEU A 22 3.28 4.19 -13.08
CA LEU A 22 3.76 5.03 -14.17
C LEU A 22 3.54 6.53 -13.92
N SER A 23 2.39 6.91 -13.35
CA SER A 23 2.08 8.33 -13.13
C SER A 23 2.61 8.86 -11.80
N THR A 24 2.79 7.98 -10.80
CA THR A 24 2.98 8.42 -9.40
C THR A 24 4.36 8.14 -8.84
N VAL A 25 5.08 7.12 -9.34
CA VAL A 25 6.31 6.64 -8.68
C VAL A 25 7.53 6.78 -9.59
N SER A 26 7.44 6.34 -10.84
CA SER A 26 8.62 6.16 -11.68
C SER A 26 8.34 6.38 -13.17
N SER A 27 9.38 6.75 -13.92
CA SER A 27 9.36 6.72 -15.37
C SER A 27 9.35 5.27 -15.88
N ILE A 28 8.77 5.01 -17.07
CA ILE A 28 8.76 3.68 -17.72
C ILE A 28 10.16 3.07 -17.69
N LYS A 29 11.17 3.87 -18.03
CA LYS A 29 12.57 3.43 -18.10
C LYS A 29 13.10 2.92 -16.76
N GLU A 30 12.70 3.54 -15.65
CA GLU A 30 13.14 3.12 -14.32
C GLU A 30 12.48 1.81 -13.91
N ILE A 31 11.21 1.63 -14.26
CA ILE A 31 10.49 0.37 -14.01
C ILE A 31 11.10 -0.76 -14.85
N THR A 32 11.34 -0.53 -16.15
CA THR A 32 11.97 -1.54 -17.02
C THR A 32 13.38 -1.89 -16.55
N ASP A 33 14.19 -0.90 -16.17
CA ASP A 33 15.53 -1.14 -15.65
C ASP A 33 15.53 -2.00 -14.37
N GLN A 34 14.56 -1.78 -13.48
CA GLN A 34 14.40 -2.57 -12.26
C GLN A 34 14.00 -4.02 -12.58
N ILE A 35 13.06 -4.22 -13.50
CA ILE A 35 12.64 -5.54 -13.97
C ILE A 35 13.82 -6.28 -14.65
N ASP A 36 14.53 -5.62 -15.57
CA ASP A 36 15.61 -6.24 -16.36
C ASP A 36 16.81 -6.63 -15.49
N LYS A 37 17.18 -5.78 -14.52
CA LYS A 37 18.39 -5.98 -13.70
C LYS A 37 18.13 -6.86 -12.48
N LYS A 38 16.98 -6.70 -11.83
CA LYS A 38 16.71 -7.29 -10.51
C LYS A 38 15.52 -8.23 -10.49
N ARG A 39 14.69 -8.23 -11.56
CA ARG A 39 13.41 -8.94 -11.60
C ARG A 39 12.48 -8.54 -10.46
N GLU A 40 12.59 -7.30 -10.01
CA GLU A 40 11.78 -6.78 -8.91
C GLU A 40 11.39 -5.33 -9.19
N ILE A 41 10.24 -4.89 -8.68
CA ILE A 41 9.78 -3.50 -8.77
C ILE A 41 9.67 -2.95 -7.36
N ASN A 42 10.55 -2.00 -7.02
CA ASN A 42 10.50 -1.28 -5.76
C ASN A 42 9.79 0.06 -5.95
N PHE A 43 8.80 0.33 -5.11
CA PHE A 43 8.12 1.62 -5.10
C PHE A 43 7.75 2.07 -3.69
N THR A 44 7.62 3.38 -3.51
CA THR A 44 7.17 3.99 -2.26
C THR A 44 5.93 4.82 -2.53
N LEU A 45 4.90 4.64 -1.71
CA LEU A 45 3.72 5.51 -1.73
C LEU A 45 3.86 6.59 -0.67
N ASP A 46 3.90 7.84 -1.12
CA ASP A 46 4.05 8.97 -0.23
C ASP A 46 2.81 9.18 0.64
N ALA A 47 3.09 9.38 1.92
CA ALA A 47 2.15 9.85 2.93
C ALA A 47 1.24 10.98 2.39
N ARG A 48 1.86 12.04 1.86
CA ARG A 48 1.11 13.20 1.31
C ARG A 48 0.10 12.82 0.23
N ALA A 49 0.40 11.79 -0.57
CA ALA A 49 -0.50 11.37 -1.62
C ALA A 49 -1.82 10.87 -1.04
N PHE A 50 -1.82 10.18 0.10
CA PHE A 50 -3.05 9.72 0.76
C PHE A 50 -3.85 10.85 1.41
N ASP A 51 -3.20 11.88 1.97
CA ASP A 51 -3.88 12.99 2.64
C ASP A 51 -4.44 14.05 1.68
N LYS A 52 -3.90 14.17 0.45
CA LYS A 52 -4.26 15.23 -0.51
C LYS A 52 -5.77 15.41 -0.72
N ASN A 53 -6.53 14.32 -0.76
CA ASN A 53 -7.96 14.37 -1.04
C ASN A 53 -8.83 14.53 0.21
N TYR A 54 -8.33 14.10 1.37
CA TYR A 54 -9.08 14.08 2.62
C TYR A 54 -8.12 14.45 3.76
N PRO A 55 -7.71 15.70 3.98
CA PRO A 55 -6.71 16.02 4.99
C PRO A 55 -7.26 15.88 6.43
N GLY A 56 -6.35 15.85 7.42
CA GLY A 56 -6.72 16.02 8.84
C GLY A 56 -6.98 14.73 9.64
N HIS A 57 -6.68 13.55 9.08
CA HIS A 57 -6.82 12.29 9.80
C HIS A 57 -5.45 11.78 10.30
N TYR A 58 -5.37 11.46 11.59
CA TYR A 58 -4.30 10.66 12.17
C TYR A 58 -4.72 9.20 12.27
N LEU A 59 -3.81 8.29 12.62
CA LEU A 59 -4.07 6.85 12.76
C LEU A 59 -4.67 6.19 11.51
N ARG A 60 -4.30 6.65 10.31
CA ARG A 60 -4.72 5.97 9.08
C ARG A 60 -4.06 4.60 8.95
N GLN A 61 -4.84 3.65 8.48
CA GLN A 61 -4.46 2.26 8.34
C GLN A 61 -4.91 1.77 6.97
N ILE A 62 -4.03 1.01 6.31
CA ILE A 62 -4.40 0.31 5.09
C ILE A 62 -5.18 -0.94 5.50
N LYS A 63 -6.40 -1.05 4.98
CA LYS A 63 -7.28 -2.18 5.21
C LYS A 63 -7.12 -3.28 4.15
N ARG A 64 -6.90 -2.88 2.90
CA ARG A 64 -6.77 -3.77 1.75
C ARG A 64 -5.89 -3.14 0.68
N VAL A 65 -5.08 -3.96 0.04
CA VAL A 65 -4.35 -3.63 -1.17
C VAL A 65 -4.75 -4.65 -2.22
N SER A 66 -5.09 -4.17 -3.41
CA SER A 66 -5.28 -5.00 -4.60
C SER A 66 -4.42 -4.44 -5.73
N VAL A 67 -3.96 -5.32 -6.61
CA VAL A 67 -3.09 -5.00 -7.73
C VAL A 67 -3.80 -5.36 -9.03
N SER A 68 -3.75 -4.45 -9.99
CA SER A 68 -4.17 -4.72 -11.36
C SER A 68 -2.99 -4.46 -12.28
N LEU A 69 -2.73 -5.39 -13.19
CA LEU A 69 -1.68 -5.29 -14.20
C LEU A 69 -2.31 -5.03 -15.56
N SER A 70 -1.92 -3.93 -16.20
CA SER A 70 -2.30 -3.64 -17.58
C SER A 70 -1.19 -4.13 -18.50
N LEU A 71 -1.42 -5.24 -19.19
CA LEU A 71 -0.55 -5.68 -20.28
C LEU A 71 -1.06 -5.03 -21.58
N GLU A 72 -0.19 -4.32 -22.29
CA GLU A 72 -0.51 -3.91 -23.66
C GLU A 72 -0.58 -5.19 -24.52
N ASN A 73 -1.71 -5.40 -25.18
CA ASN A 73 -1.94 -6.58 -26.03
C ASN A 73 -0.83 -6.70 -27.08
N ALA A 74 0.06 -7.68 -26.88
CA ALA A 74 1.01 -8.10 -27.90
C ALA A 74 0.27 -8.88 -28.99
N GLY A 75 -0.37 -8.16 -29.91
CA GLY A 75 -0.92 -8.72 -31.14
C GLY A 75 -2.34 -9.30 -31.05
N SER A 76 -2.91 -9.53 -32.23
CA SER A 76 -4.29 -9.91 -32.55
C SER A 76 -4.71 -11.32 -32.11
N GLU A 77 -3.95 -11.97 -31.23
CA GLU A 77 -4.26 -13.31 -30.73
C GLU A 77 -4.95 -13.18 -29.37
N PRO A 78 -6.08 -13.84 -29.10
CA PRO A 78 -6.65 -13.90 -27.78
C PRO A 78 -5.73 -14.74 -26.90
N ILE A 79 -4.71 -14.10 -26.33
CA ILE A 79 -3.89 -14.70 -25.28
C ILE A 79 -4.87 -14.95 -24.13
N ALA A 80 -5.19 -16.23 -23.89
CA ALA A 80 -5.86 -16.66 -22.67
C ALA A 80 -5.14 -15.95 -21.51
N THR A 81 -5.88 -15.17 -20.72
CA THR A 81 -5.31 -14.31 -19.67
C THR A 81 -4.29 -15.12 -18.86
N PRO A 82 -2.99 -14.84 -19.01
CA PRO A 82 -1.98 -15.73 -18.46
C PRO A 82 -2.05 -15.62 -16.93
N GLU A 83 -2.00 -16.77 -16.26
CA GLU A 83 -1.72 -16.80 -14.82
C GLU A 83 -0.39 -16.10 -14.58
N ILE A 84 -0.37 -15.18 -13.62
CA ILE A 84 0.86 -14.53 -13.18
C ILE A 84 1.36 -15.19 -11.91
N CYS A 85 2.66 -15.13 -11.69
CA CYS A 85 3.27 -15.56 -10.44
C CYS A 85 4.11 -14.40 -9.93
N ALA A 86 3.55 -13.62 -9.01
CA ALA A 86 4.26 -12.50 -8.40
C ALA A 86 3.92 -12.39 -6.91
N ILE A 87 4.83 -11.84 -6.11
CA ILE A 87 4.59 -11.60 -4.69
C ILE A 87 4.71 -10.10 -4.41
N LEU A 88 3.64 -9.51 -3.89
CA LEU A 88 3.67 -8.14 -3.35
C LEU A 88 4.08 -8.20 -1.88
N THR A 89 5.23 -7.62 -1.55
CA THR A 89 5.77 -7.55 -0.18
C THR A 89 5.79 -6.13 0.35
N GLN A 90 5.23 -5.91 1.54
CA GLN A 90 5.39 -4.67 2.31
C GLN A 90 6.71 -4.71 3.08
N THR A 91 7.67 -3.89 2.66
CA THR A 91 9.02 -3.88 3.27
C THR A 91 9.13 -2.92 4.45
N SER A 92 8.32 -1.86 4.48
CA SER A 92 8.28 -0.94 5.62
C SER A 92 6.92 -0.27 5.78
N SER A 93 6.59 0.13 7.01
CA SER A 93 5.35 0.80 7.36
C SER A 93 5.58 1.89 8.43
N SER A 94 4.83 2.98 8.41
CA SER A 94 4.88 4.09 9.39
C SER A 94 3.50 4.70 9.64
N THR A 95 3.08 4.76 10.91
CA THR A 95 1.78 5.31 11.32
C THR A 95 1.95 6.36 12.40
N LEU A 96 1.29 7.50 12.19
CA LEU A 96 1.11 8.54 13.18
C LEU A 96 0.01 8.14 14.15
N VAL A 97 0.35 7.92 15.42
CA VAL A 97 -0.59 7.39 16.43
C VAL A 97 -1.30 8.46 17.23
N ASP A 98 -0.94 9.73 17.06
CA ASP A 98 -1.47 10.85 17.82
C ASP A 98 -1.58 12.10 16.93
N THR A 99 -2.40 13.07 17.31
CA THR A 99 -2.57 14.34 16.58
C THR A 99 -1.34 15.22 16.73
N ASP A 100 -0.31 14.99 15.91
CA ASP A 100 0.94 15.76 15.92
C ASP A 100 1.32 16.26 14.52
N ILE A 101 1.26 17.58 14.33
CA ILE A 101 1.63 18.23 13.06
C ILE A 101 3.10 18.05 12.72
N ASN A 102 3.99 17.93 13.71
CA ASN A 102 5.40 17.66 13.47
C ASN A 102 5.61 16.23 12.96
N GLY A 103 4.80 15.28 13.45
CA GLY A 103 4.71 13.93 12.91
C GLY A 103 4.24 13.89 11.46
N VAL A 104 3.24 14.71 11.11
CA VAL A 104 2.79 14.85 9.71
C VAL A 104 3.90 15.40 8.82
N ASN A 105 4.59 16.46 9.25
CA ASN A 105 5.71 17.03 8.51
C ASN A 105 6.84 16.02 8.29
N TRP A 106 7.13 15.20 9.30
CA TRP A 106 8.09 14.10 9.18
C TRP A 106 7.65 13.04 8.19
N LEU A 107 6.36 12.69 8.17
CA LEU A 107 5.81 11.72 7.21
C LEU A 107 5.83 12.22 5.77
N TYR A 108 5.57 13.51 5.58
CA TYR A 108 5.54 14.16 4.27
C TYR A 108 6.91 14.42 3.66
N ASP A 109 7.97 14.49 4.48
CA ASP A 109 9.32 14.68 3.98
C ASP A 109 9.99 13.33 3.67
N PRO A 110 10.28 13.00 2.40
CA PRO A 110 10.98 11.76 2.05
C PRO A 110 12.39 11.70 2.64
N THR A 111 13.02 12.86 2.93
CA THR A 111 14.36 12.94 3.53
C THR A 111 14.36 12.80 5.05
N ARG A 112 13.17 12.82 5.69
CA ARG A 112 12.99 12.69 7.14
C ARG A 112 13.71 13.74 7.98
N LYS A 113 13.96 14.93 7.41
CA LYS A 113 14.65 16.04 8.08
C LYS A 113 13.67 17.06 8.66
N ALA A 114 12.48 17.18 8.11
CA ALA A 114 11.42 18.03 8.66
C ALA A 114 10.64 17.33 9.79
N GLY A 115 10.22 18.08 10.81
CA GLY A 115 9.33 17.58 11.86
C GLY A 115 9.99 16.67 12.90
N ASN A 116 9.20 15.77 13.51
CA ASN A 116 9.63 14.86 14.59
C ASN A 116 8.91 13.51 14.48
N ASN A 117 9.57 12.41 14.85
CA ASN A 117 9.02 11.05 14.82
C ASN A 117 8.49 10.52 16.16
N ARG A 118 8.40 11.36 17.21
CA ARG A 118 7.98 10.97 18.56
C ARG A 118 6.70 10.14 18.60
N ASN A 119 5.71 10.55 17.82
CA ASN A 119 4.40 9.92 17.75
C ASN A 119 4.23 9.01 16.52
N ILE A 120 5.34 8.58 15.91
CA ILE A 120 5.34 7.69 14.75
C ILE A 120 5.78 6.31 15.20
N LYS A 121 4.95 5.33 14.89
CA LYS A 121 5.28 3.92 15.06
C LYS A 121 5.56 3.30 13.70
N THR A 122 6.66 2.59 13.59
CA THR A 122 7.10 1.96 12.35
C THR A 122 7.01 0.45 12.46
N ASN A 123 6.76 -0.22 11.32
CA ASN A 123 6.81 -1.67 11.17
C ASN A 123 6.05 -2.45 12.25
N LEU A 124 4.89 -1.92 12.67
CA LEU A 124 4.04 -2.58 13.66
C LEU A 124 3.58 -3.98 13.19
N ARG A 125 3.60 -4.23 11.88
CA ARG A 125 3.56 -5.55 11.26
C ARG A 125 4.58 -5.59 10.13
N ALA A 126 5.71 -6.26 10.35
CA ALA A 126 6.76 -6.36 9.35
C ALA A 126 6.44 -7.44 8.31
N GLN A 127 6.89 -7.23 7.06
CA GLN A 127 6.96 -8.26 6.01
C GLN A 127 5.62 -8.91 5.64
N GLN A 128 4.55 -8.11 5.53
CA GLN A 128 3.29 -8.62 4.98
C GLN A 128 3.45 -8.93 3.49
N GLN A 129 2.87 -10.03 3.03
CA GLN A 129 2.97 -10.50 1.65
C GLN A 129 1.62 -10.94 1.10
N ILE A 130 1.44 -10.75 -0.21
CA ILE A 130 0.30 -11.23 -0.99
C ILE A 130 0.85 -11.93 -2.24
N ALA A 131 0.36 -13.14 -2.52
CA ALA A 131 0.62 -13.81 -3.78
C ALA A 131 -0.40 -13.34 -4.83
N LEU A 132 0.09 -13.01 -6.03
CA LEU A 132 -0.70 -12.56 -7.16
C LEU A 132 -0.71 -13.66 -8.22
N SER A 133 -1.91 -13.98 -8.68
CA SER A 133 -2.25 -15.04 -9.63
C SER A 133 -3.05 -14.52 -10.84
N SER A 134 -3.70 -13.36 -10.71
CA SER A 134 -4.53 -12.73 -11.72
C SER A 134 -4.03 -11.32 -12.08
N ILE A 135 -4.20 -10.95 -13.35
CA ILE A 135 -3.91 -9.60 -13.85
C ILE A 135 -5.01 -8.58 -13.46
N HIS A 136 -6.20 -9.05 -13.11
CA HIS A 136 -7.36 -8.22 -12.77
C HIS A 136 -7.57 -8.15 -11.25
N GLU A 137 -7.45 -6.95 -10.66
CA GLU A 137 -7.74 -6.60 -9.25
C GLU A 137 -7.55 -7.76 -8.26
N ASP A 138 -6.31 -8.25 -8.18
CA ASP A 138 -5.94 -9.38 -7.34
C ASP A 138 -5.40 -8.90 -5.98
N ASP A 139 -5.87 -9.54 -4.92
CA ASP A 139 -5.45 -9.33 -3.53
C ASP A 139 -5.05 -10.63 -2.82
N GLY A 140 -4.80 -11.70 -3.59
CA GLY A 140 -4.46 -13.02 -3.08
C GLY A 140 -5.67 -13.83 -2.59
N GLY A 141 -6.87 -13.53 -3.09
CA GLY A 141 -8.11 -14.22 -2.72
C GLY A 141 -8.73 -13.75 -1.39
N VAL A 142 -8.22 -12.64 -0.84
CA VAL A 142 -8.62 -12.12 0.48
C VAL A 142 -10.06 -11.62 0.48
N ALA A 143 -10.59 -11.16 -0.66
CA ALA A 143 -11.93 -10.58 -0.74
C ALA A 143 -13.07 -11.52 -1.15
N THR A 144 -12.77 -12.72 -1.67
CA THR A 144 -13.82 -13.66 -2.12
C THR A 144 -14.46 -14.43 -0.96
N GLU A 145 -13.78 -14.50 0.16
CA GLU A 145 -14.32 -15.08 1.38
C GLU A 145 -14.89 -13.93 2.23
N ASN A 146 -16.18 -13.98 2.56
CA ASN A 146 -16.87 -13.02 3.42
C ASN A 146 -16.42 -13.15 4.90
N TRP A 147 -15.15 -13.47 5.11
CA TRP A 147 -14.51 -13.76 6.38
C TRP A 147 -13.47 -12.67 6.64
N LEU A 148 -13.36 -12.30 7.91
CA LEU A 148 -12.61 -11.19 8.46
C LEU A 148 -11.08 -11.35 8.32
N HIS A 149 -10.58 -11.62 7.12
CA HIS A 149 -9.19 -11.44 6.78
C HIS A 149 -9.04 -10.03 6.21
N GLU A 150 -9.33 -9.01 7.03
CA GLU A 150 -8.62 -7.76 6.82
C GLU A 150 -7.12 -8.14 6.82
N MET A 151 -6.37 -7.64 5.83
CA MET A 151 -4.97 -7.38 6.12
C MET A 151 -4.99 -6.36 7.25
N ALA A 152 -5.08 -6.88 8.48
CA ALA A 152 -5.31 -6.09 9.64
C ALA A 152 -4.07 -5.22 9.79
N VAL A 153 -4.24 -3.97 9.35
CA VAL A 153 -3.61 -2.77 9.88
C VAL A 153 -2.11 -2.74 9.46
N ILE A 154 -1.58 -1.73 8.75
CA ILE A 154 -1.02 -0.45 9.24
C ILE A 154 -0.18 0.03 8.04
N SER A 155 -0.41 1.15 7.36
CA SER A 155 0.30 2.41 7.67
C SER A 155 0.25 3.41 6.50
N PHE A 156 0.71 4.63 6.73
CA PHE A 156 0.60 5.77 5.82
C PHE A 156 1.74 5.91 4.79
N LEU A 157 2.93 5.35 5.09
CA LEU A 157 4.04 5.30 4.15
C LEU A 157 4.57 3.89 4.05
N ASN A 158 4.47 3.35 2.84
CA ASN A 158 4.78 1.96 2.58
C ASN A 158 5.76 1.86 1.44
N LYS A 159 6.81 1.10 1.69
CA LYS A 159 7.71 0.60 0.64
C LYS A 159 7.21 -0.78 0.25
N TRP A 160 7.08 -0.97 -1.04
CA TRP A 160 6.57 -2.20 -1.63
C TRP A 160 7.57 -2.76 -2.61
N LEU A 161 7.62 -4.08 -2.65
CA LEU A 161 8.42 -4.86 -3.58
C LEU A 161 7.45 -5.80 -4.30
N ILE A 162 7.52 -5.84 -5.62
CA ILE A 162 6.92 -6.91 -6.42
C ILE A 162 8.07 -7.72 -7.01
N ASN A 163 8.12 -9.02 -6.75
CA ASN A 163 9.10 -9.95 -7.30
C ASN A 163 8.44 -11.19 -7.91
#